data_AF-A0A7S3B5A8-F1
#
_entry.id   AF-A0A7S3B5A8-F1
#
_cell.length_a   1.000
_cell.length_b   1.000
_cell.length_c   1.000
_cell.angle_alpha   90.00
_cell.angle_beta   90.00
_cell.angle_gamma   90.00
#
_symmetry.space_group_name_H-M   'P 1'
#
loop_
_entity.id
_entity.type
_entity.pdbx_description
1 polymer ?
#
loop_
_entity_poly.entity_id
_entity_poly.type
_entity_poly.pdbx_seq_one_letter_code
_entity_poly.pdbx_strand_id
1 'polypeptide(L)'
;WAVPSRAPLPLSPSSQPSSLFSQSPLSSAKPSPPPPYMMLHLLGAAKTSPRRLHPPPSPSPAPPSASPSASIYSSLVIPHASEPDKTPLCLPSPCFVKVYGLKNGHEANGLIGVLGAFDPVSGLYDVSMRDGTIQRFRRGNLLQMLMITFTVEAIALVRRTWDPDEHPEDHLGRVHAGTKGLLFEYNERSHIYGVELESGDAIPVPVGHVRVPRGTVGTVVGVPQYNGVLARVLSHDDDTASYLVAIGNTRIRLRRCNLRV
;
A
#
# COMPACT_ATOMS: atom_id res chain seq x y z
N TRP A 1 -42.02 38.72 18.04
CA TRP A 1 -42.59 37.39 17.74
C TRP A 1 -42.05 36.40 18.76
N ALA A 2 -42.94 35.82 19.58
CA ALA A 2 -42.56 34.97 20.70
C ALA A 2 -42.44 33.50 20.23
N VAL A 3 -41.34 32.85 20.60
CA VAL A 3 -41.06 31.44 20.33
C VAL A 3 -41.74 30.58 21.40
N PRO A 4 -42.54 29.56 21.06
CA PRO A 4 -43.16 28.71 22.06
C PRO A 4 -42.18 27.69 22.62
N SER A 5 -42.14 27.62 23.95
CA SER A 5 -41.39 26.65 24.75
C SER A 5 -41.96 25.24 24.55
N ARG A 6 -41.11 24.29 24.15
CA ARG A 6 -41.48 22.89 23.91
C ARG A 6 -41.23 22.08 25.18
N ALA A 7 -42.29 21.46 25.70
CA ALA A 7 -42.23 20.59 26.88
C ALA A 7 -41.41 19.30 26.60
N PRO A 8 -40.70 18.74 27.60
CA PRO A 8 -39.95 17.51 27.45
C PRO A 8 -40.86 16.27 27.44
N LEU A 9 -40.53 15.30 26.58
CA LEU A 9 -41.21 14.02 26.46
C LEU A 9 -40.82 13.06 27.61
N PRO A 10 -41.73 12.16 28.04
CA PRO A 10 -41.46 11.17 29.08
C PRO A 10 -40.52 10.06 28.57
N LEU A 11 -39.56 9.69 29.42
CA LEU A 11 -38.63 8.59 29.22
C LEU A 11 -39.35 7.23 29.34
N SER A 12 -39.16 6.36 28.35
CA SER A 12 -39.66 4.98 28.36
C SER A 12 -38.82 4.08 29.29
N PRO A 13 -39.42 3.08 29.96
CA PRO A 13 -38.70 2.21 30.88
C PRO A 13 -37.83 1.17 30.15
N SER A 14 -36.60 1.07 30.64
CA SER A 14 -35.56 0.10 30.31
C SER A 14 -36.01 -1.34 30.53
N SER A 15 -36.05 -2.15 29.47
CA SER A 15 -36.18 -3.60 29.53
C SER A 15 -34.80 -4.23 29.69
N GLN A 16 -34.52 -4.86 30.83
CA GLN A 16 -33.32 -5.66 31.04
C GLN A 16 -33.48 -7.05 30.40
N PRO A 17 -32.53 -7.55 29.60
CA PRO A 17 -32.50 -8.95 29.20
C PRO A 17 -31.80 -9.81 30.27
N SER A 18 -32.51 -10.82 30.77
CA SER A 18 -32.01 -11.85 31.66
C SER A 18 -30.95 -12.71 30.97
N SER A 19 -29.72 -12.68 31.51
CA SER A 19 -28.61 -13.53 31.08
C SER A 19 -28.69 -14.92 31.71
N LEU A 20 -28.98 -15.94 30.91
CA LEU A 20 -28.72 -17.36 31.21
C LEU A 20 -27.60 -17.83 30.28
N PHE A 21 -26.34 -17.61 30.69
CA PHE A 21 -25.17 -18.18 30.02
C PHE A 21 -24.66 -19.36 30.86
N SER A 22 -24.92 -20.56 30.35
CA SER A 22 -24.31 -21.83 30.78
C SER A 22 -22.83 -21.84 30.38
N GLN A 23 -21.94 -21.91 31.36
CA GLN A 23 -20.50 -22.03 31.12
C GLN A 23 -20.17 -23.50 30.82
N SER A 24 -19.72 -23.77 29.60
CA SER A 24 -19.05 -25.03 29.26
C SER A 24 -17.56 -24.92 29.59
N PRO A 25 -16.92 -25.99 30.12
CA PRO A 25 -15.52 -25.95 30.53
C PRO A 25 -14.57 -25.86 29.32
N LEU A 26 -13.59 -24.96 29.41
CA LEU A 26 -12.50 -24.82 28.46
C LEU A 26 -11.65 -26.10 28.43
N SER A 27 -11.65 -26.77 27.28
CA SER A 27 -10.69 -27.81 26.93
C SER A 27 -9.34 -27.17 26.60
N SER A 28 -8.32 -27.51 27.37
CA SER A 28 -6.94 -27.06 27.22
C SER A 28 -6.24 -27.80 26.06
N ALA A 29 -6.49 -27.38 24.83
CA ALA A 29 -5.72 -27.84 23.68
C ALA A 29 -4.34 -27.15 23.66
N LYS A 30 -3.27 -27.95 23.79
CA LYS A 30 -1.88 -27.53 23.60
C LYS A 30 -1.70 -26.94 22.19
N PRO A 31 -1.01 -25.79 22.03
CA PRO A 31 -0.69 -25.27 20.70
C PRO A 31 0.25 -26.24 19.98
N SER A 32 -0.12 -26.62 18.76
CA SER A 32 0.74 -27.43 17.89
C SER A 32 1.98 -26.63 17.48
N PRO A 33 3.16 -27.28 17.36
CA PRO A 33 4.35 -26.61 16.88
C PRO A 33 4.17 -26.14 15.43
N PRO A 34 4.76 -25.00 15.03
CA PRO A 34 4.71 -24.53 13.66
C PRO A 34 5.40 -25.54 12.72
N PRO A 35 4.89 -25.72 11.48
CA PRO A 35 5.49 -26.63 10.53
C PRO A 35 6.93 -26.21 10.19
N PRO A 36 7.86 -27.16 9.97
CA PRO A 36 9.22 -26.85 9.60
C PRO A 36 9.24 -26.17 8.23
N TYR A 37 9.87 -25.00 8.15
CA TYR A 37 10.18 -24.32 6.90
C TYR A 37 10.98 -25.28 5.99
N MET A 38 10.35 -25.77 4.93
CA MET A 38 11.00 -26.51 3.86
C MET A 38 11.92 -25.55 3.09
N MET A 39 13.22 -25.63 3.37
CA MET A 39 14.26 -25.03 2.51
C MET A 39 14.28 -25.76 1.16
N LEU A 40 13.64 -25.16 0.16
CA LEU A 40 13.71 -25.57 -1.24
C LEU A 40 15.14 -25.34 -1.76
N HIS A 41 15.97 -26.39 -1.72
CA HIS A 41 17.25 -26.44 -2.41
C HIS A 41 17.02 -26.54 -3.93
N LEU A 42 17.09 -25.39 -4.61
CA LEU A 42 17.04 -25.31 -6.07
C LEU A 42 18.44 -25.61 -6.66
N LEU A 43 18.78 -26.89 -6.83
CA LEU A 43 19.93 -27.34 -7.65
C LEU A 43 19.45 -27.60 -9.08
N GLY A 44 19.42 -26.54 -9.89
CA GLY A 44 19.21 -26.63 -11.34
C GLY A 44 20.54 -26.54 -12.08
N ALA A 45 20.99 -27.66 -12.63
CA ALA A 45 22.16 -27.74 -13.51
C ALA A 45 21.92 -26.96 -14.81
N ALA A 46 22.70 -25.90 -15.04
CA ALA A 46 22.67 -25.14 -16.28
C ALA A 46 23.40 -25.89 -17.40
N LYS A 47 22.64 -26.43 -18.37
CA LYS A 47 23.15 -26.87 -19.67
C LYS A 47 23.56 -25.64 -20.49
N THR A 48 24.86 -25.47 -20.67
CA THR A 48 25.45 -24.43 -21.51
C THR A 48 25.31 -24.79 -22.99
N SER A 49 24.40 -24.12 -23.69
CA SER A 49 24.38 -24.13 -25.17
C SER A 49 25.49 -23.22 -25.72
N PRO A 50 26.26 -23.66 -26.74
CA PRO A 50 27.30 -22.84 -27.34
C PRO A 50 26.69 -21.68 -28.14
N ARG A 51 27.00 -20.47 -27.70
CA ARG A 51 26.57 -19.20 -28.28
C ARG A 51 27.32 -18.99 -29.61
N ARG A 52 26.59 -19.03 -30.74
CA ARG A 52 27.10 -18.61 -32.06
C ARG A 52 27.55 -17.15 -31.97
N LEU A 53 28.83 -16.91 -32.25
CA LEU A 53 29.43 -15.58 -32.37
C LEU A 53 28.87 -14.91 -33.63
N HIS A 54 28.05 -13.87 -33.44
CA HIS A 54 27.71 -12.95 -34.52
C HIS A 54 28.91 -12.02 -34.80
N PRO A 55 29.21 -11.72 -36.07
CA PRO A 55 30.22 -10.75 -36.42
C PRO A 55 29.83 -9.33 -35.94
N PRO A 56 30.80 -8.47 -35.63
CA PRO A 56 30.55 -7.12 -35.14
C PRO A 56 29.92 -6.24 -36.24
N PRO A 57 29.00 -5.33 -35.88
CA PRO A 57 28.46 -4.34 -36.82
C PRO A 57 29.53 -3.32 -37.22
N SER A 58 29.53 -2.96 -38.51
CA SER A 58 30.39 -1.95 -39.12
C SER A 58 30.25 -0.57 -38.45
N PRO A 59 31.34 0.21 -38.31
CA PRO A 59 31.28 1.54 -37.72
C PRO A 59 30.55 2.53 -38.63
N SER A 60 29.50 3.17 -38.10
CA SER A 60 28.84 4.30 -38.74
C SER A 60 29.73 5.55 -38.75
N PRO A 61 29.63 6.39 -39.80
CA PRO A 61 30.42 7.61 -39.93
C PRO A 61 30.04 8.67 -38.89
N ALA A 62 31.06 9.40 -38.43
CA ALA A 62 30.98 10.44 -37.42
C ALA A 62 30.07 11.63 -37.84
N PRO A 63 29.28 12.22 -36.92
CA PRO A 63 28.58 13.46 -37.17
C PRO A 63 29.56 14.67 -37.17
N PRO A 64 29.29 15.70 -37.99
CA PRO A 64 30.12 16.90 -38.05
C PRO A 64 30.04 17.70 -36.74
N SER A 65 31.23 18.10 -36.28
CA SER A 65 31.47 19.01 -35.18
C SER A 65 30.95 20.41 -35.50
N ALA A 66 30.05 20.94 -34.68
CA ALA A 66 29.66 22.35 -34.69
C ALA A 66 29.98 22.97 -33.33
N SER A 67 30.92 23.90 -33.33
CA SER A 67 31.40 24.73 -32.22
C SER A 67 30.46 25.93 -31.95
N PRO A 68 30.63 26.62 -30.80
CA PRO A 68 29.52 27.20 -30.03
C PRO A 68 29.25 28.66 -30.40
N SER A 69 27.96 29.03 -30.46
CA SER A 69 27.56 30.43 -30.49
C SER A 69 27.28 30.90 -29.07
N ALA A 70 28.18 31.73 -28.56
CA ALA A 70 28.02 32.44 -27.30
C ALA A 70 26.80 33.36 -27.38
N SER A 71 25.80 33.10 -26.54
CA SER A 71 24.65 33.99 -26.39
C SER A 71 24.70 34.62 -25.00
N ILE A 72 25.14 35.87 -24.98
CA ILE A 72 25.05 36.81 -23.87
C ILE A 72 23.56 37.11 -23.68
N TYR A 73 22.91 36.45 -22.71
CA TYR A 73 21.59 36.87 -22.26
C TYR A 73 21.67 37.43 -20.84
N SER A 74 21.42 38.74 -20.82
CA SER A 74 21.08 39.58 -19.70
C SER A 74 20.37 38.83 -18.58
N SER A 75 20.91 39.03 -17.38
CA SER A 75 20.32 38.78 -16.08
C SER A 75 18.95 39.47 -15.95
N LEU A 76 17.89 38.81 -16.41
CA LEU A 76 16.55 39.04 -15.89
C LEU A 76 16.52 38.43 -14.49
N VAL A 77 16.44 39.30 -13.49
CA VAL A 77 16.04 38.94 -12.13
C VAL A 77 14.61 38.44 -12.23
N ILE A 78 14.45 37.13 -12.42
CA ILE A 78 13.16 36.45 -12.35
C ILE A 78 12.72 36.62 -10.89
N PRO A 79 11.59 37.29 -10.60
CA PRO A 79 11.07 37.33 -9.24
C PRO A 79 10.95 35.88 -8.77
N HIS A 80 11.63 35.54 -7.67
CA HIS A 80 11.49 34.24 -7.03
C HIS A 80 10.01 34.01 -6.81
N ALA A 81 9.40 33.19 -7.67
CA ALA A 81 8.06 32.67 -7.47
C ALA A 81 8.11 32.03 -6.10
N SER A 82 7.36 32.60 -5.16
CA SER A 82 7.18 32.07 -3.82
C SER A 82 7.00 30.57 -3.95
N GLU A 83 7.95 29.80 -3.40
CA GLU A 83 7.93 28.35 -3.55
C GLU A 83 6.53 27.88 -3.13
N PRO A 84 5.79 27.21 -4.05
CA PRO A 84 4.40 26.89 -3.81
C PRO A 84 4.35 26.09 -2.52
N ASP A 85 3.64 26.63 -1.53
CA ASP A 85 3.46 26.15 -0.17
C ASP A 85 3.58 24.62 -0.10
N LYS A 86 4.81 24.13 0.12
CA LYS A 86 5.16 22.70 0.08
C LYS A 86 4.73 22.09 1.39
N THR A 87 3.44 22.13 1.69
CA THR A 87 2.88 21.35 2.78
C THR A 87 3.18 19.88 2.47
N PRO A 88 4.02 19.20 3.28
CA PRO A 88 4.40 17.83 2.99
C PRO A 88 3.13 16.98 3.01
N LEU A 89 2.96 16.14 1.98
CA LEU A 89 1.77 15.29 1.90
C LEU A 89 1.81 14.26 3.05
N CYS A 90 1.02 14.53 4.09
CA CYS A 90 0.91 13.63 5.23
C CYS A 90 0.04 12.41 4.91
N LEU A 91 0.33 11.30 5.59
CA LEU A 91 -0.59 10.16 5.64
C LEU A 91 -1.93 10.60 6.27
N PRO A 92 -3.06 10.05 5.81
CA PRO A 92 -4.36 10.38 6.38
C PRO A 92 -4.47 9.83 7.82
N SER A 93 -4.93 10.65 8.76
CA SER A 93 -5.24 10.24 10.13
C SER A 93 -6.76 10.34 10.38
N PRO A 94 -7.38 9.39 11.10
CA PRO A 94 -6.76 8.16 11.62
C PRO A 94 -6.66 7.06 10.54
N CYS A 95 -5.56 6.32 10.53
CA CYS A 95 -5.44 5.09 9.73
C CYS A 95 -4.63 4.02 10.46
N PHE A 96 -4.87 2.75 10.16
CA PHE A 96 -4.05 1.66 10.72
C PHE A 96 -2.71 1.57 9.99
N VAL A 97 -1.65 1.34 10.76
CA VAL A 97 -0.30 1.19 10.24
C VAL A 97 0.40 0.02 10.91
N LYS A 98 1.26 -0.65 10.15
CA LYS A 98 2.20 -1.66 10.65
C LYS A 98 3.59 -1.05 10.68
N VAL A 99 4.27 -1.16 11.81
CA VAL A 99 5.65 -0.69 11.96
C VAL A 99 6.59 -1.68 11.28
N TYR A 100 7.54 -1.20 10.48
CA TYR A 100 8.50 -2.05 9.79
C TYR A 100 9.84 -1.35 9.56
N GLY A 101 10.87 -2.13 9.21
CA GLY A 101 12.15 -1.59 8.76
C GLY A 101 13.01 -0.90 9.84
N LEU A 102 12.64 -1.00 11.13
CA LEU A 102 13.45 -0.47 12.21
C LEU A 102 14.72 -1.31 12.38
N LYS A 103 15.88 -0.64 12.31
CA LYS A 103 17.20 -1.25 12.55
C LYS A 103 17.54 -1.28 14.05
N ASN A 104 17.26 -0.18 14.73
CA ASN A 104 17.38 -0.04 16.18
C ASN A 104 15.95 -0.02 16.72
N GLY A 105 15.51 -1.07 17.42
CA GLY A 105 14.12 -1.24 17.84
C GLY A 105 13.35 -2.29 17.03
N HIS A 106 13.99 -3.43 16.74
CA HIS A 106 13.38 -4.48 15.92
C HIS A 106 12.17 -5.14 16.60
N GLU A 107 12.08 -5.04 17.93
CA GLU A 107 10.94 -5.46 18.74
C GLU A 107 9.62 -4.75 18.38
N ALA A 108 9.71 -3.54 17.81
CA ALA A 108 8.54 -2.81 17.34
C ALA A 108 8.13 -3.19 15.91
N ASN A 109 8.99 -3.86 15.14
CA ASN A 109 8.62 -4.32 13.80
C ASN A 109 7.51 -5.36 13.88
N GLY A 110 6.50 -5.21 13.02
CA GLY A 110 5.32 -6.07 13.00
C GLY A 110 4.19 -5.60 13.91
N LEU A 111 4.45 -4.68 14.85
CA LEU A 111 3.40 -4.11 15.69
C LEU A 111 2.44 -3.23 14.85
N ILE A 112 1.17 -3.31 15.21
CA ILE A 112 0.09 -2.55 14.57
C ILE A 112 -0.36 -1.44 15.52
N GLY A 113 -0.56 -0.24 14.95
CA GLY A 113 -1.08 0.90 15.67
C GLY A 113 -1.99 1.77 14.81
N VAL A 114 -2.54 2.81 15.43
CA VAL A 114 -3.36 3.83 14.77
C VAL A 114 -2.53 5.10 14.61
N LEU A 115 -2.44 5.59 13.39
CA LEU A 115 -1.72 6.80 13.03
C LEU A 115 -2.42 8.04 13.60
N GLY A 116 -1.71 8.78 14.44
CA GLY A 116 -2.12 10.06 15.03
C GLY A 116 -1.58 11.25 14.26
N ALA A 117 -1.18 12.29 15.01
CA ALA A 117 -0.70 13.55 14.45
C ALA A 117 0.68 13.41 13.79
N PHE A 118 0.90 14.18 12.73
CA PHE A 118 2.22 14.39 12.14
C PHE A 118 2.85 15.64 12.76
N ASP A 119 4.05 15.51 13.28
CA ASP A 119 4.86 16.64 13.71
C ASP A 119 5.76 17.10 12.55
N PRO A 120 5.47 18.26 11.93
CA PRO A 120 6.27 18.77 10.81
C PRO A 120 7.68 19.18 11.23
N VAL A 121 7.93 19.43 12.52
CA VAL A 121 9.26 19.84 13.03
C VAL A 121 10.20 18.63 13.06
N SER A 122 9.76 17.52 13.63
CA SER A 122 10.57 16.29 13.70
C SER A 122 10.44 15.38 12.48
N GLY A 123 9.39 15.55 11.66
CA GLY A 123 9.06 14.66 10.56
C GLY A 123 8.59 13.27 11.02
N LEU A 124 8.10 13.17 12.25
CA LEU A 124 7.63 11.93 12.87
C LEU A 124 6.10 11.93 12.99
N TYR A 125 5.53 10.74 12.96
CA TYR A 125 4.13 10.50 13.26
C TYR A 125 4.01 9.92 14.67
N ASP A 126 3.06 10.41 15.45
CA ASP A 126 2.59 9.72 16.63
C ASP A 126 1.75 8.51 16.20
N VAL A 127 2.03 7.34 16.77
CA VAL A 127 1.30 6.11 16.53
C VAL A 127 0.84 5.56 17.86
N SER A 128 -0.48 5.48 18.03
CA SER A 128 -1.11 4.87 19.20
C SER A 128 -1.10 3.36 19.03
N MET A 129 -0.32 2.68 19.87
CA MET A 129 -0.15 1.23 19.87
C MET A 129 -1.31 0.55 20.60
N ARG A 130 -1.47 -0.76 20.42
CA ARG A 130 -2.55 -1.55 21.03
C ARG A 130 -2.50 -1.57 22.57
N ASP A 131 -1.31 -1.45 23.15
CA ASP A 131 -1.10 -1.38 24.60
C ASP A 131 -1.42 0.01 25.21
N GLY A 132 -1.85 0.96 24.37
CA GLY A 132 -2.15 2.34 24.77
C GLY A 132 -0.94 3.26 24.77
N THR A 133 0.27 2.76 24.50
CA THR A 133 1.45 3.61 24.38
C THR A 133 1.41 4.41 23.08
N ILE A 134 1.99 5.62 23.11
CA ILE A 134 2.19 6.43 21.91
C ILE A 134 3.67 6.41 21.57
N GLN A 135 3.99 5.93 20.37
CA GLN A 135 5.35 5.87 19.85
C GLN A 135 5.50 6.74 18.61
N ARG A 136 6.71 7.22 18.34
CA ARG A 136 7.00 8.13 17.23
C ARG A 136 7.79 7.44 16.14
N PHE A 137 7.28 7.46 14.91
CA PHE A 137 7.92 6.80 13.78
C PHE A 137 8.06 7.72 12.58
N ARG A 138 9.12 7.52 11.80
CA ARG A 138 9.24 8.12 10.47
C ARG A 138 8.28 7.44 9.51
N ARG A 139 7.81 8.17 8.49
CA ARG A 139 6.97 7.61 7.42
C ARG A 139 7.56 6.33 6.81
N GLY A 140 8.87 6.31 6.56
CA GLY A 140 9.55 5.15 5.96
C GLY A 140 9.50 3.88 6.80
N ASN A 141 9.13 3.98 8.08
CA ASN A 141 9.00 2.85 9.00
C ASN A 141 7.52 2.46 9.23
N LEU A 142 6.60 3.04 8.47
CA LEU A 142 5.15 2.82 8.61
C LEU A 142 4.59 2.31 7.29
N LEU A 143 4.00 1.13 7.34
CA LEU A 143 3.25 0.56 6.21
C LEU A 143 1.77 0.84 6.44
N GLN A 144 1.12 1.49 5.47
CA GLN A 144 -0.30 1.79 5.59
C GLN A 144 -1.11 0.50 5.41
N MET A 145 -1.88 0.14 6.42
CA MET A 145 -2.77 -1.02 6.35
C MET A 145 -4.09 -0.58 5.72
N LEU A 146 -4.36 -1.07 4.52
CA LEU A 146 -5.50 -0.63 3.72
C LEU A 146 -6.47 -1.78 3.53
N MET A 147 -7.73 -1.52 3.83
CA MET A 147 -8.82 -2.38 3.38
C MET A 147 -9.04 -2.12 1.89
N ILE A 148 -8.69 -3.08 1.06
CA ILE A 148 -8.87 -3.02 -0.39
C ILE A 148 -10.08 -3.87 -0.80
N THR A 149 -10.61 -3.58 -1.97
CA THR A 149 -11.64 -4.40 -2.62
C THR A 149 -11.04 -5.04 -3.85
N PHE A 150 -11.20 -6.36 -3.95
CA PHE A 150 -10.74 -7.12 -5.11
C PHE A 150 -11.61 -6.83 -6.33
N THR A 151 -10.96 -6.58 -7.47
CA THR A 151 -11.64 -6.51 -8.77
C THR A 151 -11.90 -7.91 -9.31
N VAL A 152 -12.85 -8.03 -10.25
CA VAL A 152 -13.12 -9.28 -10.97
C VAL A 152 -11.84 -9.83 -11.62
N GLU A 153 -11.02 -8.95 -12.18
CA GLU A 153 -9.75 -9.30 -12.82
C GLU A 153 -8.72 -9.83 -11.83
N ALA A 154 -8.61 -9.23 -10.64
CA ALA A 154 -7.71 -9.70 -9.59
C ALA A 154 -7.98 -11.16 -9.26
N ILE A 155 -9.25 -11.51 -9.14
CA ILE A 155 -9.71 -12.86 -8.78
C ILE A 155 -9.44 -13.83 -9.92
N ALA A 156 -9.75 -13.42 -11.16
CA ALA A 156 -9.49 -14.24 -12.33
C ALA A 156 -7.98 -14.54 -12.47
N LEU A 157 -7.12 -13.57 -12.14
CA LEU A 157 -5.68 -13.78 -12.15
C LEU A 157 -5.23 -14.72 -11.04
N VAL A 158 -5.63 -14.45 -9.79
CA VAL A 158 -5.29 -15.30 -8.64
C VAL A 158 -5.65 -16.76 -8.94
N ARG A 159 -6.81 -17.01 -9.52
CA ARG A 159 -7.25 -18.36 -9.94
C ARG A 159 -6.42 -19.00 -11.06
N ARG A 160 -5.75 -18.22 -11.91
CA ARG A 160 -4.91 -18.75 -13.00
C ARG A 160 -3.48 -19.05 -12.56
N THR A 161 -2.95 -18.23 -11.66
CA THR A 161 -1.59 -18.41 -11.12
C THR A 161 -1.52 -19.48 -10.05
N TRP A 162 -2.67 -19.86 -9.50
CA TRP A 162 -2.77 -20.85 -8.46
C TRP A 162 -2.99 -22.23 -9.05
N ASP A 163 -2.06 -23.15 -8.79
CA ASP A 163 -2.14 -24.53 -9.27
C ASP A 163 -3.06 -25.33 -8.33
N PRO A 164 -4.25 -25.77 -8.81
CA PRO A 164 -5.19 -26.52 -7.98
C PRO A 164 -4.64 -27.89 -7.56
N ASP A 165 -3.66 -28.45 -8.29
CA ASP A 165 -3.09 -29.76 -7.97
C ASP A 165 -2.08 -29.68 -6.82
N GLU A 166 -1.45 -28.52 -6.60
CA GLU A 166 -0.55 -28.29 -5.45
C GLU A 166 -1.33 -28.02 -4.15
N HIS A 167 -2.57 -27.54 -4.23
CA HIS A 167 -3.36 -27.15 -3.05
C HIS A 167 -4.85 -27.57 -3.18
N PRO A 168 -5.19 -28.85 -2.93
CA PRO A 168 -6.54 -29.38 -3.14
C PRO A 168 -7.60 -28.97 -2.10
N GLU A 169 -7.21 -28.38 -0.97
CA GLU A 169 -8.12 -27.95 0.12
C GLU A 169 -8.72 -26.54 -0.10
N ASP A 170 -8.62 -25.98 -1.31
CA ASP A 170 -8.46 -24.54 -1.46
C ASP A 170 -9.66 -23.64 -1.19
N HIS A 171 -9.44 -22.67 -0.29
CA HIS A 171 -10.35 -21.59 0.05
C HIS A 171 -10.39 -20.46 -1.00
N LEU A 172 -9.46 -20.45 -1.97
CA LEU A 172 -9.43 -19.47 -3.07
C LEU A 172 -10.69 -19.47 -3.96
N GLY A 173 -11.42 -20.58 -4.02
CA GLY A 173 -12.70 -20.66 -4.70
C GLY A 173 -13.75 -19.67 -4.18
N ARG A 174 -13.57 -19.16 -2.94
CA ARG A 174 -14.47 -18.22 -2.27
C ARG A 174 -14.09 -16.75 -2.43
N VAL A 175 -12.98 -16.43 -3.09
CA VAL A 175 -12.67 -15.02 -3.42
C VAL A 175 -13.61 -14.61 -4.55
N HIS A 176 -14.56 -13.73 -4.24
CA HIS A 176 -15.56 -13.20 -5.17
C HIS A 176 -15.33 -11.71 -5.40
N ALA A 177 -15.82 -11.18 -6.52
CA ALA A 177 -15.68 -9.75 -6.79
C ALA A 177 -16.38 -8.98 -5.68
N GLY A 178 -15.68 -8.00 -5.10
CA GLY A 178 -16.17 -7.30 -3.90
C GLY A 178 -15.66 -7.88 -2.58
N THR A 179 -14.98 -9.02 -2.55
CA THR A 179 -14.25 -9.49 -1.36
C THR A 179 -13.31 -8.39 -0.90
N LYS A 180 -13.23 -8.20 0.41
CA LYS A 180 -12.32 -7.25 1.05
C LYS A 180 -11.10 -7.99 1.57
N GLY A 181 -9.97 -7.31 1.56
CA GLY A 181 -8.74 -7.82 2.15
C GLY A 181 -7.89 -6.68 2.69
N LEU A 182 -7.06 -7.01 3.65
CA LEU A 182 -6.11 -6.13 4.29
C LEU A 182 -4.76 -6.25 3.59
N LEU A 183 -4.34 -5.15 2.95
CA LEU A 183 -3.00 -5.07 2.37
C LEU A 183 -1.98 -4.91 3.51
N PHE A 184 -1.04 -5.85 3.64
CA PHE A 184 -0.12 -5.92 4.78
C PHE A 184 1.37 -6.04 4.40
N GLU A 185 1.70 -6.27 3.13
CA GLU A 185 3.08 -6.39 2.66
C GLU A 185 3.19 -6.00 1.19
N TYR A 186 4.36 -5.49 0.78
CA TYR A 186 4.71 -5.24 -0.62
C TYR A 186 6.07 -5.85 -0.94
N ASN A 187 6.11 -6.74 -1.93
CA ASN A 187 7.35 -7.30 -2.46
C ASN A 187 7.82 -6.48 -3.66
N GLU A 188 8.92 -5.74 -3.48
CA GLU A 188 9.48 -4.87 -4.53
C GLU A 188 10.02 -5.63 -5.73
N ARG A 189 10.53 -6.85 -5.54
CA ARG A 189 11.11 -7.65 -6.62
C ARG A 189 10.05 -8.22 -7.55
N SER A 190 8.90 -8.65 -7.02
CA SER A 190 7.82 -9.25 -7.80
C SER A 190 6.67 -8.30 -8.11
N HIS A 191 6.65 -7.09 -7.54
CA HIS A 191 5.55 -6.13 -7.66
C HIS A 191 4.20 -6.76 -7.24
N ILE A 192 4.21 -7.46 -6.11
CA ILE A 192 3.07 -8.16 -5.54
C ILE A 192 2.81 -7.61 -4.13
N TYR A 193 1.53 -7.39 -3.83
CA TYR A 193 1.07 -7.15 -2.47
C TYR A 193 0.69 -8.47 -1.80
N GLY A 194 1.07 -8.61 -0.52
CA GLY A 194 0.44 -9.59 0.37
C GLY A 194 -0.88 -9.02 0.87
N VAL A 195 -1.97 -9.74 0.62
CA VAL A 195 -3.31 -9.34 1.05
C VAL A 195 -3.91 -10.44 1.90
N GLU A 196 -4.29 -10.09 3.14
CA GLU A 196 -4.96 -10.98 4.08
C GLU A 196 -6.47 -10.82 3.91
N LEU A 197 -7.16 -11.91 3.59
CA LEU A 197 -8.60 -11.95 3.41
C LEU A 197 -9.30 -11.96 4.78
N GLU A 198 -10.61 -11.66 4.79
CA GLU A 198 -11.42 -11.78 6.01
C GLU A 198 -11.48 -13.23 6.56
N SER A 199 -11.16 -14.24 5.73
CA SER A 199 -11.00 -15.63 6.18
C SER A 199 -9.74 -15.88 7.00
N GLY A 200 -8.77 -14.96 6.99
CA GLY A 200 -7.43 -15.13 7.55
C GLY A 200 -6.40 -15.68 6.55
N ASP A 201 -6.83 -16.03 5.33
CA ASP A 201 -5.92 -16.49 4.28
C ASP A 201 -5.13 -15.32 3.72
N ALA A 202 -3.83 -15.51 3.47
CA ALA A 202 -2.99 -14.53 2.81
C ALA A 202 -2.75 -14.92 1.35
N ILE A 203 -3.06 -14.00 0.42
CA ILE A 203 -2.90 -14.23 -1.01
C ILE A 203 -2.00 -13.18 -1.67
N PRO A 204 -1.16 -13.57 -2.65
CA PRO A 204 -0.37 -12.65 -3.44
C PRO A 204 -1.24 -11.97 -4.51
N VAL A 205 -1.21 -10.64 -4.59
CA VAL A 205 -1.98 -9.85 -5.56
C VAL A 205 -1.07 -8.87 -6.29
N PRO A 206 -0.95 -8.95 -7.64
CA PRO A 206 -0.13 -7.98 -8.37
C PRO A 206 -0.69 -6.56 -8.24
N VAL A 207 0.21 -5.57 -8.15
CA VAL A 207 -0.13 -4.16 -7.90
C VAL A 207 -1.19 -3.63 -8.88
N GLY A 208 -1.12 -4.05 -10.15
CA GLY A 208 -2.07 -3.62 -11.19
C GLY A 208 -3.53 -4.02 -10.95
N HIS A 209 -3.76 -5.03 -10.12
CA HIS A 209 -5.09 -5.57 -9.84
C HIS A 209 -5.64 -5.15 -8.47
N VAL A 210 -4.86 -4.41 -7.68
CA VAL A 210 -5.33 -3.85 -6.41
C VAL A 210 -6.01 -2.51 -6.67
N ARG A 211 -7.24 -2.38 -6.19
CA ARG A 211 -7.98 -1.11 -6.13
C ARG A 211 -7.89 -0.53 -4.72
N VAL A 212 -7.12 0.55 -4.57
CA VAL A 212 -7.01 1.24 -3.30
C VAL A 212 -8.15 2.24 -3.09
N PRO A 213 -8.59 2.50 -1.85
CA PRO A 213 -9.62 3.49 -1.55
C PRO A 213 -9.24 4.92 -1.97
N ARG A 214 -10.26 5.77 -2.15
CA ARG A 214 -10.05 7.21 -2.30
C ARG A 214 -9.45 7.78 -1.01
N GLY A 215 -8.52 8.72 -1.15
CA GLY A 215 -7.83 9.36 -0.02
C GLY A 215 -6.56 8.63 0.41
N THR A 216 -6.33 7.41 -0.06
CA THR A 216 -5.08 6.67 0.12
C THR A 216 -3.91 7.49 -0.40
N VAL A 217 -2.78 7.48 0.31
CA VAL A 217 -1.56 8.20 -0.06
C VAL A 217 -0.46 7.20 -0.36
N GLY A 218 -0.08 7.11 -1.63
CA GLY A 218 1.01 6.24 -2.09
C GLY A 218 2.23 7.03 -2.59
N THR A 219 3.32 6.33 -2.86
CA THR A 219 4.51 6.81 -3.55
C THR A 219 4.38 6.49 -5.04
N VAL A 220 4.63 7.48 -5.90
CA VAL A 220 4.63 7.29 -7.35
C VAL A 220 5.92 6.59 -7.80
N VAL A 221 5.77 5.61 -8.69
CA VAL A 221 6.86 4.81 -9.25
C VAL A 221 6.70 4.66 -10.76
N GLY A 222 7.80 4.47 -11.48
CA GLY A 222 7.81 4.30 -12.94
C GLY A 222 7.46 5.57 -13.74
N VAL A 223 7.35 6.74 -13.12
CA VAL A 223 7.09 8.02 -13.80
C VAL A 223 8.24 8.99 -13.48
N PRO A 224 9.20 9.20 -14.41
CA PRO A 224 10.48 9.86 -14.12
C PRO A 224 10.37 11.18 -13.35
N GLN A 225 9.44 12.06 -13.72
CA GLN A 225 9.27 13.38 -13.08
C GLN A 225 8.58 13.36 -11.70
N TYR A 226 8.01 12.22 -11.30
CA TYR A 226 7.28 12.06 -10.04
C TYR A 226 7.76 10.87 -9.20
N ASN A 227 8.82 10.17 -9.62
CA ASN A 227 9.31 9.00 -8.89
C ASN A 227 9.70 9.36 -7.45
N GLY A 228 9.20 8.59 -6.49
CA GLY A 228 9.41 8.82 -5.06
C GLY A 228 8.51 9.89 -4.45
N VAL A 229 7.76 10.64 -5.27
CA VAL A 229 6.85 11.68 -4.80
C VAL A 229 5.56 11.05 -4.27
N LEU A 230 5.02 11.63 -3.20
CA LEU A 230 3.78 11.18 -2.61
C LEU A 230 2.58 11.71 -3.38
N ALA A 231 1.59 10.85 -3.59
CA ALA A 231 0.36 11.17 -4.28
C ALA A 231 -0.86 10.67 -3.52
N ARG A 232 -1.91 11.48 -3.48
CA ARG A 232 -3.20 11.12 -2.87
C ARG A 232 -4.18 10.68 -3.95
N VAL A 233 -4.80 9.51 -3.79
CA VAL A 233 -5.81 9.00 -4.73
C VAL A 233 -7.09 9.84 -4.63
N LEU A 234 -7.52 10.43 -5.74
CA LEU A 234 -8.75 11.22 -5.85
C LEU A 234 -9.90 10.37 -6.40
N SER A 235 -9.64 9.56 -7.41
CA SER A 235 -10.59 8.60 -8.00
C SER A 235 -9.84 7.48 -8.71
N HIS A 236 -10.56 6.43 -9.08
CA HIS A 236 -10.08 5.33 -9.90
C HIS A 236 -10.96 5.24 -11.16
N ASP A 237 -10.37 4.72 -12.22
CA ASP A 237 -10.99 4.40 -13.50
C ASP A 237 -10.72 2.90 -13.74
N ASP A 238 -11.80 2.11 -13.69
CA ASP A 238 -11.72 0.64 -13.82
C ASP A 238 -11.45 0.21 -15.27
N ASP A 239 -12.00 0.94 -16.26
CA ASP A 239 -11.87 0.62 -17.69
C ASP A 239 -10.41 0.72 -18.17
N THR A 240 -9.64 1.60 -17.56
CA THR A 240 -8.24 1.88 -17.94
C THR A 240 -7.24 1.48 -16.86
N ALA A 241 -7.68 0.80 -15.81
CA ALA A 241 -6.85 0.41 -14.67
C ALA A 241 -5.94 1.55 -14.16
N SER A 242 -6.52 2.74 -13.98
CA SER A 242 -5.79 3.97 -13.64
C SER A 242 -6.37 4.69 -12.42
N TYR A 243 -5.54 5.50 -11.78
CA TYR A 243 -5.90 6.43 -10.70
C TYR A 243 -5.78 7.87 -11.19
N LEU A 244 -6.71 8.73 -10.79
CA LEU A 244 -6.48 10.16 -10.74
C LEU A 244 -5.89 10.47 -9.36
N VAL A 245 -4.69 11.05 -9.31
CA VAL A 245 -4.00 11.37 -8.06
C VAL A 245 -3.66 12.85 -7.96
N ALA A 246 -3.55 13.36 -6.74
CA ALA A 246 -3.04 14.69 -6.43
C ALA A 246 -1.59 14.63 -5.92
N ILE A 247 -0.73 15.46 -6.49
CA ILE A 247 0.66 15.70 -6.08
C ILE A 247 0.81 17.20 -5.85
N GLY A 248 0.81 17.63 -4.58
CA GLY A 248 0.67 19.05 -4.24
C GLY A 248 -0.58 19.64 -4.90
N ASN A 249 -0.39 20.67 -5.73
CA ASN A 249 -1.46 21.33 -6.47
C ASN A 249 -1.74 20.72 -7.85
N THR A 250 -0.97 19.70 -8.26
CA THR A 250 -1.09 19.08 -9.58
C THR A 250 -1.96 17.83 -9.51
N ARG A 251 -2.76 17.60 -10.54
CA ARG A 251 -3.53 16.36 -10.72
C ARG A 251 -3.00 15.60 -11.92
N ILE A 252 -2.68 14.32 -11.74
CA ILE A 252 -2.19 13.48 -12.82
C ILE A 252 -2.91 12.14 -12.83
N ARG A 253 -2.98 11.53 -14.01
CA ARG A 253 -3.48 10.16 -14.20
C ARG A 253 -2.30 9.20 -14.14
N LEU A 254 -2.38 8.19 -13.30
CA LEU A 254 -1.36 7.15 -13.13
C LEU A 254 -1.97 5.77 -13.38
N ARG A 255 -1.22 4.85 -13.99
CA ARG A 255 -1.61 3.44 -13.98
C ARG A 255 -1.57 2.91 -12.54
N ARG A 256 -2.36 1.89 -12.22
CA ARG A 256 -2.34 1.24 -10.89
C ARG A 256 -0.95 0.77 -10.49
N CYS A 257 -0.20 0.20 -11.43
CA CYS A 257 1.19 -0.25 -11.22
C CYS A 257 2.18 0.89 -10.90
N ASN A 258 1.80 2.14 -11.13
CA ASN A 258 2.67 3.31 -10.90
C ASN A 258 2.42 3.97 -9.53
N LEU A 259 1.61 3.35 -8.66
CA LEU A 259 1.34 3.83 -7.31
C LEU A 259 1.63 2.71 -6.30
N ARG A 260 2.60 2.94 -5.41
CA ARG A 260 2.95 2.05 -4.30
C ARG A 260 2.36 2.58 -3.00
N VAL A 261 1.63 1.77 -2.26
CA VAL A 261 1.06 2.14 -0.94
C VAL A 261 1.83 1.53 0.22
#